data_AF-A0A2R4PIA2-F1
#
_entry.id   AF-A0A2R4PIA2-F1
#
_cell.length_a   1.000
_cell.length_b   1.000
_cell.length_c   1.000
_cell.angle_alpha   90.00
_cell.angle_beta   90.00
_cell.angle_gamma   90.00
#
_symmetry.space_group_name_H-M   'P 1'
#
loop_
_entity.id
_entity.type
_entity.pdbx_description
1 polymer ?
#
loop_
_entity_poly.entity_id
_entity_poly.type
_entity_poly.pdbx_seq_one_letter_code
_entity_poly.pdbx_strand_id
1 'polypeptide(L)'
;MNYIYLINKDIFPEAELEEYYYKVSFIKVKNEEDIKLSLINLEPYEGTYDYYFIIRNEKEVVLKCRSKSFYREKNIGNIENIKEYIKKCENGSIKEEVLELVNKPKHYQENDKIRIYNQEEREKMMYEYVEYIDTEDIENVYLKELDQDIQFYLTAYNIESVVLRTKCKSKHWIIRIEWSDKMIKELYENKEFNLKICEKFRVNRKRRCI
;
A
#
# COMPACT_ATOMS: atom_id res chain seq x y z
N MET A 1 -26.90 0.09 -2.80
CA MET A 1 -26.16 -1.09 -3.31
C MET A 1 -24.84 -0.55 -3.82
N ASN A 2 -23.71 -0.91 -3.19
CA ASN A 2 -22.42 -0.30 -3.55
C ASN A 2 -21.92 -0.97 -4.83
N TYR A 3 -21.69 -0.19 -5.88
CA TYR A 3 -21.03 -0.68 -7.07
C TYR A 3 -19.57 -0.24 -7.04
N ILE A 4 -18.66 -1.11 -7.44
CA ILE A 4 -17.21 -0.91 -7.30
C ILE A 4 -16.56 -1.18 -8.66
N TYR A 5 -15.66 -0.28 -9.07
CA TYR A 5 -15.05 -0.29 -10.40
C TYR A 5 -13.55 -0.10 -10.31
N LEU A 6 -12.82 -0.88 -11.09
CA LEU A 6 -11.37 -0.90 -11.13
C LEU A 6 -10.92 -0.48 -12.53
N ILE A 7 -9.93 0.41 -12.67
CA ILE A 7 -9.22 0.65 -13.94
C ILE A 7 -7.72 0.77 -13.66
N ASN A 8 -6.93 -0.16 -14.20
CA ASN A 8 -5.48 -0.02 -14.28
C ASN A 8 -5.17 0.96 -15.42
N LYS A 9 -4.37 1.99 -15.12
CA LYS A 9 -4.04 3.04 -16.09
C LYS A 9 -2.76 2.65 -16.81
N ASP A 10 -2.91 1.92 -17.89
CA ASP A 10 -1.92 1.87 -18.96
C ASP A 10 -2.46 2.62 -20.17
N ILE A 11 -1.74 3.64 -20.66
CA ILE A 11 -1.98 4.20 -21.99
C ILE A 11 -0.69 3.98 -22.76
N PHE A 12 -0.61 2.82 -23.41
CA PHE A 12 0.48 2.49 -24.29
C PHE A 12 0.30 3.21 -25.65
N PRO A 13 1.40 3.62 -26.32
CA PRO A 13 1.35 4.02 -27.73
C PRO A 13 0.82 2.87 -28.59
N GLU A 14 0.05 3.19 -29.64
CA GLU A 14 -0.74 2.26 -30.49
C GLU A 14 0.02 1.10 -31.17
N ALA A 15 1.32 0.91 -30.95
CA ALA A 15 2.19 0.02 -31.73
C ALA A 15 2.62 -1.30 -31.05
N GLU A 16 2.28 -1.55 -29.77
CA GLU A 16 2.69 -2.79 -29.06
C GLU A 16 1.49 -3.44 -28.34
N LEU A 17 0.46 -3.82 -29.10
CA LEU A 17 -0.83 -4.29 -28.59
C LEU A 17 -1.01 -5.82 -28.58
N GLU A 18 0.02 -6.58 -28.22
CA GLU A 18 -0.14 -8.01 -27.96
C GLU A 18 0.33 -8.38 -26.56
N GLU A 19 -0.69 -8.65 -25.74
CA GLU A 19 -0.67 -9.21 -24.38
C GLU A 19 -0.29 -8.22 -23.26
N TYR A 20 -0.86 -8.45 -22.07
CA TYR A 20 -0.82 -7.62 -20.84
C TYR A 20 -1.95 -6.57 -20.66
N TYR A 21 -2.98 -6.99 -19.92
CA TYR A 21 -3.87 -6.17 -19.07
C TYR A 21 -4.83 -5.10 -19.64
N TYR A 22 -5.26 -5.18 -20.89
CA TYR A 22 -6.48 -4.51 -21.41
C TYR A 22 -7.81 -4.84 -20.67
N LYS A 23 -7.79 -5.61 -19.57
CA LYS A 23 -8.97 -6.17 -18.88
C LYS A 23 -9.04 -5.76 -17.41
N VAL A 24 -9.24 -4.48 -17.11
CA VAL A 24 -9.71 -4.15 -15.77
C VAL A 24 -11.23 -4.09 -15.77
N SER A 25 -11.79 -5.17 -15.23
CA SER A 25 -13.21 -5.50 -15.26
C SER A 25 -13.95 -4.92 -14.06
N PHE A 26 -15.26 -4.79 -14.20
CA PHE A 26 -16.19 -4.44 -13.14
C PHE A 26 -16.14 -5.54 -12.08
N ILE A 27 -15.76 -5.21 -10.83
CA ILE A 27 -15.83 -6.17 -9.73
C ILE A 27 -16.86 -5.67 -8.73
N LYS A 28 -18.04 -6.27 -8.76
CA LYS A 28 -19.03 -6.07 -7.72
C LYS A 28 -18.66 -6.92 -6.52
N VAL A 29 -18.04 -6.30 -5.52
CA VAL A 29 -17.75 -6.95 -4.23
C VAL A 29 -18.73 -6.51 -3.16
N LYS A 30 -18.79 -7.26 -2.05
CA LYS A 30 -19.72 -7.00 -0.95
C LYS A 30 -19.20 -5.93 0.01
N ASN A 31 -17.88 -5.82 0.16
CA ASN A 31 -17.23 -4.85 1.03
C ASN A 31 -15.99 -4.26 0.34
N GLU A 32 -15.44 -3.18 0.89
CA GLU A 32 -14.24 -2.54 0.33
C GLU A 32 -12.97 -3.39 0.57
N GLU A 33 -12.91 -4.16 1.67
CA GLU A 33 -11.77 -5.01 2.04
C GLU A 33 -11.41 -6.03 0.95
N ASP A 34 -12.42 -6.63 0.32
CA ASP A 34 -12.27 -7.55 -0.80
C ASP A 34 -11.56 -6.88 -1.99
N ILE A 35 -11.84 -5.59 -2.23
CA ILE A 35 -11.13 -4.79 -3.25
C ILE A 35 -9.68 -4.61 -2.83
N LYS A 36 -9.44 -4.17 -1.58
CA LYS A 36 -8.08 -3.87 -1.11
C LYS A 36 -7.19 -5.09 -1.27
N LEU A 37 -7.67 -6.25 -0.83
CA LEU A 37 -6.98 -7.52 -0.98
C LEU A 37 -6.75 -7.90 -2.45
N SER A 38 -7.74 -7.69 -3.32
CA SER A 38 -7.63 -7.98 -4.75
C SER A 38 -6.62 -7.07 -5.46
N LEU A 39 -6.65 -5.77 -5.13
CA LEU A 39 -5.78 -4.75 -5.70
C LEU A 39 -4.31 -4.96 -5.35
N ILE A 40 -4.02 -5.44 -4.14
CA ILE A 40 -2.63 -5.62 -3.70
C ILE A 40 -1.90 -6.70 -4.50
N ASN A 41 -2.62 -7.72 -4.94
CA ASN A 41 -2.04 -8.81 -5.71
C ASN A 41 -1.84 -8.44 -7.19
N LEU A 42 -2.31 -7.28 -7.64
CA LEU A 42 -1.92 -6.74 -8.94
C LEU A 42 -0.53 -6.16 -8.78
N GLU A 43 0.44 -6.67 -9.52
CA GLU A 43 1.81 -6.15 -9.51
C GLU A 43 1.82 -4.85 -10.32
N PRO A 44 1.96 -3.67 -9.69
CA PRO A 44 2.01 -2.41 -10.43
C PRO A 44 3.33 -2.34 -11.18
N TYR A 45 3.29 -1.77 -12.38
CA TYR A 45 4.50 -1.44 -13.12
C TYR A 45 5.19 -0.25 -12.44
N GLU A 46 6.51 -0.13 -12.60
CA GLU A 46 7.26 1.01 -12.05
C GLU A 46 6.72 2.32 -12.65
N GLY A 47 6.25 3.24 -11.79
CA GLY A 47 5.66 4.51 -12.20
C GLY A 47 4.15 4.50 -12.47
N THR A 48 3.42 3.40 -12.18
CA THR A 48 1.95 3.37 -12.30
C THR A 48 1.26 3.83 -11.02
N TYR A 49 0.09 4.47 -11.19
CA TYR A 49 -0.81 4.79 -10.10
C TYR A 49 -2.06 3.93 -10.20
N ASP A 50 -2.23 3.01 -9.26
CA ASP A 50 -3.40 2.13 -9.21
C ASP A 50 -4.59 2.89 -8.63
N TYR A 51 -5.33 3.57 -9.50
CA TYR A 51 -6.57 4.25 -9.14
C TYR A 51 -7.79 3.32 -9.29
N TYR A 52 -8.79 3.52 -8.45
CA TYR A 52 -10.06 2.81 -8.55
C TYR A 52 -11.24 3.68 -8.12
N PHE A 53 -12.44 3.35 -8.60
CA PHE A 53 -13.65 4.09 -8.29
C PHE A 53 -14.57 3.29 -7.37
N ILE A 54 -15.16 3.97 -6.39
CA ILE A 54 -16.25 3.45 -5.58
C ILE A 54 -17.50 4.25 -5.90
N ILE A 55 -18.55 3.57 -6.36
CA ILE A 55 -19.88 4.14 -6.58
C ILE A 55 -20.73 3.79 -5.36
N ARG A 56 -20.88 4.75 -4.46
CA ARG A 56 -21.75 4.62 -3.27
C ARG A 56 -23.21 4.76 -3.69
N ASN A 57 -23.49 5.67 -4.63
CA ASN A 57 -24.77 5.86 -5.30
C ASN A 57 -24.57 6.65 -6.61
N GLU A 58 -25.65 6.89 -7.37
CA GLU A 58 -25.59 7.61 -8.65
C GLU A 58 -25.00 9.02 -8.57
N LYS A 59 -25.01 9.66 -7.40
CA LYS A 59 -24.52 11.03 -7.17
C LYS A 59 -23.19 11.08 -6.41
N GLU A 60 -22.72 9.94 -5.91
CA GLU A 60 -21.54 9.84 -5.06
C GLU A 60 -20.63 8.74 -5.57
N VAL A 61 -19.77 9.16 -6.48
CA VAL A 61 -18.63 8.41 -6.97
C VAL A 61 -17.37 9.01 -6.39
N VAL A 62 -16.53 8.15 -5.79
CA VAL A 62 -15.23 8.55 -5.28
C VAL A 62 -14.11 7.82 -6.01
N LEU A 63 -13.03 8.53 -6.28
CA LEU A 63 -11.76 8.00 -6.76
C LEU A 63 -10.86 7.73 -5.57
N LYS A 64 -10.19 6.58 -5.55
CA LYS A 64 -9.21 6.18 -4.54
C LYS A 64 -7.92 5.68 -5.19
N CYS A 65 -6.82 5.65 -4.44
CA CYS A 65 -5.51 5.27 -4.95
C CYS A 65 -4.81 4.30 -3.99
N ARG A 66 -4.35 3.15 -4.50
CA ARG A 66 -3.60 2.20 -3.67
C ARG A 66 -2.26 2.77 -3.21
N SER A 67 -1.50 3.40 -4.11
CA SER A 67 -0.15 3.91 -3.79
C SER A 67 -0.16 5.07 -2.81
N LYS A 68 -1.27 5.82 -2.76
CA LYS A 68 -1.51 6.88 -1.76
C LYS A 68 -2.42 6.41 -0.62
N SER A 69 -2.49 5.10 -0.38
CA SER A 69 -3.31 4.43 0.63
C SER A 69 -4.83 4.40 0.36
N PHE A 70 -5.47 3.29 0.76
CA PHE A 70 -6.83 2.91 0.35
C PHE A 70 -7.96 3.82 0.86
N TYR A 71 -7.68 4.81 1.70
CA TYR A 71 -8.66 5.66 2.35
C TYR A 71 -8.60 7.12 1.84
N ARG A 72 -7.56 7.49 1.09
CA ARG A 72 -7.53 8.78 0.41
C ARG A 72 -8.50 8.77 -0.76
N GLU A 73 -9.40 9.75 -0.78
CA GLU A 73 -10.49 9.78 -1.75
C GLU A 73 -10.72 11.16 -2.34
N LYS A 74 -11.29 11.19 -3.55
CA LYS A 74 -11.79 12.40 -4.19
C LYS A 74 -13.18 12.14 -4.74
N ASN A 75 -14.13 13.00 -4.38
CA ASN A 75 -15.45 12.97 -4.97
C ASN A 75 -15.39 13.49 -6.42
N ILE A 76 -15.87 12.70 -7.37
CA ILE A 76 -15.93 13.06 -8.79
C ILE A 76 -17.37 13.26 -9.28
N GLY A 77 -18.37 13.19 -8.39
CA GLY A 77 -19.78 13.42 -8.68
C GLY A 77 -20.51 12.13 -9.06
N ASN A 78 -21.19 12.15 -10.21
CA ASN A 78 -22.05 11.05 -10.66
C ASN A 78 -21.32 10.01 -11.51
N ILE A 79 -22.04 8.95 -11.91
CA ILE A 79 -21.50 7.86 -12.73
C ILE A 79 -21.08 8.37 -14.11
N GLU A 80 -21.80 9.33 -14.68
CA GLU A 80 -21.50 9.93 -15.98
C GLU A 80 -20.12 10.62 -15.98
N ASN A 81 -19.77 11.28 -14.86
CA ASN A 81 -18.50 11.99 -14.70
C ASN A 81 -17.27 11.05 -14.71
N ILE A 82 -17.44 9.74 -14.46
CA ILE A 82 -16.34 8.76 -14.53
C ILE A 82 -15.72 8.77 -15.93
N LYS A 83 -16.54 8.78 -16.98
CA LYS A 83 -16.06 8.79 -18.37
C LYS A 83 -15.29 10.06 -18.70
N GLU A 84 -15.76 11.20 -18.21
CA GLU A 84 -15.06 12.48 -18.37
C GLU A 84 -13.71 12.47 -17.66
N TYR A 85 -13.67 11.93 -16.44
CA TYR A 85 -12.44 11.81 -15.66
C TYR A 85 -11.40 10.92 -16.36
N ILE A 86 -11.82 9.75 -16.87
CA ILE A 86 -10.94 8.85 -17.64
C ILE A 86 -10.37 9.58 -18.85
N LYS A 87 -11.22 10.26 -19.64
CA LYS A 87 -10.76 11.05 -20.79
C LYS A 87 -9.76 12.15 -20.41
N LYS A 88 -9.96 12.81 -19.27
CA LYS A 88 -9.01 13.82 -18.73
C LYS A 88 -7.68 13.23 -18.29
N CYS A 89 -7.69 11.99 -17.83
CA CYS A 89 -6.47 11.22 -17.57
C CYS A 89 -5.79 10.79 -18.87
N GLU A 90 -6.56 10.42 -19.89
CA GLU A 90 -6.08 9.97 -21.20
C GLU A 90 -5.41 11.07 -22.01
N ASN A 91 -6.04 12.24 -22.06
CA ASN A 91 -5.50 13.39 -22.76
C ASN A 91 -4.42 14.14 -21.95
N GLY A 92 -4.03 13.62 -20.77
CA GLY A 92 -2.99 14.20 -19.92
C GLY A 92 -3.34 15.54 -19.28
N SER A 93 -4.62 15.93 -19.25
CA SER A 93 -5.08 17.17 -18.59
C SER A 93 -4.96 17.10 -17.07
N ILE A 94 -4.89 15.89 -16.51
CA ILE A 94 -4.70 15.63 -15.08
C ILE A 94 -3.48 14.72 -14.93
N LYS A 95 -2.38 15.28 -14.43
CA LYS A 95 -1.11 14.54 -14.24
C LYS A 95 -0.90 14.09 -12.80
N GLU A 96 -1.29 14.91 -11.83
CA GLU A 96 -1.08 14.63 -10.40
C GLU A 96 -2.30 15.10 -9.60
N GLU A 97 -3.18 14.17 -9.27
CA GLU A 97 -4.21 14.48 -8.27
C GLU A 97 -3.69 14.17 -6.88
N VAL A 98 -3.65 15.19 -6.04
CA VAL A 98 -3.53 15.00 -4.60
C VAL A 98 -4.93 14.62 -4.10
N LEU A 99 -5.08 13.36 -3.68
CA LEU A 99 -6.29 12.93 -3.01
C LEU A 99 -6.29 13.46 -1.59
N GLU A 100 -7.42 14.00 -1.17
CA GLU A 100 -7.62 14.42 0.20
C GLU A 100 -8.00 13.24 1.06
N LEU A 101 -7.71 13.42 2.33
CA LEU A 101 -7.98 12.39 3.31
C LEU A 101 -9.36 12.61 3.95
N VAL A 102 -10.32 11.78 3.55
CA VAL A 102 -11.69 11.79 4.09
C VAL A 102 -11.90 10.57 4.99
N ASN A 103 -12.60 10.75 6.13
CA ASN A 103 -13.03 9.67 7.03
C ASN A 103 -11.90 8.69 7.42
N LYS A 104 -10.82 9.21 8.01
CA LYS A 104 -9.67 8.41 8.47
C LYS A 104 -10.12 7.21 9.32
N PRO A 105 -9.58 6.01 9.11
CA PRO A 105 -9.85 4.89 10.00
C PRO A 105 -9.36 5.18 11.42
N LYS A 106 -9.97 4.52 12.41
CA LYS A 106 -9.66 4.71 13.84
C LYS A 106 -8.19 4.47 14.21
N HIS A 107 -7.49 3.65 13.44
CA HIS A 107 -6.10 3.25 13.66
C HIS A 107 -5.13 3.94 12.68
N TYR A 108 -5.60 4.99 12.01
CA TYR A 108 -4.78 5.78 11.11
C TYR A 108 -3.65 6.49 11.84
N GLN A 109 -2.47 6.47 11.24
CA GLN A 109 -1.27 7.10 11.76
C GLN A 109 -1.20 8.57 11.39
N GLU A 110 -1.08 9.45 12.37
CA GLU A 110 -0.92 10.90 12.13
C GLU A 110 0.54 11.35 12.05
N ASN A 111 1.47 10.51 12.50
CA ASN A 111 2.91 10.78 12.51
C ASN A 111 3.66 9.89 11.52
N ASP A 112 4.90 10.24 11.20
CA ASP A 112 5.69 9.59 10.15
C ASP A 112 6.59 8.46 10.68
N LYS A 113 6.13 7.70 11.68
CA LYS A 113 6.95 6.70 12.38
C LYS A 113 6.88 5.32 11.71
N ILE A 114 7.97 4.56 11.81
CA ILE A 114 7.99 3.14 11.47
C ILE A 114 7.25 2.38 12.56
N ARG A 115 6.24 1.61 12.17
CA ARG A 115 5.50 0.74 13.10
C ARG A 115 6.13 -0.63 13.23
N ILE A 116 6.21 -1.08 14.48
CA ILE A 116 6.77 -2.38 14.85
C ILE A 116 5.79 -3.10 15.73
N TYR A 117 5.36 -4.26 15.24
CA TYR A 117 4.38 -5.06 15.93
C TYR A 117 5.03 -6.16 16.77
N ASN A 118 4.54 -6.32 17.99
CA ASN A 118 4.87 -7.41 18.92
C ASN A 118 6.35 -7.52 19.32
N GLN A 119 7.04 -6.39 19.46
CA GLN A 119 8.42 -6.36 19.99
C GLN A 119 8.42 -6.45 21.52
N GLU A 120 9.13 -7.42 22.08
CA GLU A 120 9.30 -7.53 23.53
C GLU A 120 9.98 -6.28 24.11
N GLU A 121 9.56 -5.83 25.30
CA GLU A 121 10.04 -4.58 25.92
C GLU A 121 11.58 -4.50 26.02
N ARG A 122 12.23 -5.60 26.40
CA ARG A 122 13.70 -5.69 26.50
C ARG A 122 14.41 -5.57 25.14
N GLU A 123 13.68 -5.72 24.05
CA GLU A 123 14.19 -5.69 22.68
C GLU A 123 13.78 -4.40 21.94
N LYS A 124 13.08 -3.47 22.62
CA LYS A 124 12.72 -2.17 22.06
C LYS A 124 13.95 -1.25 22.08
N MET A 125 14.42 -0.87 20.90
CA MET A 125 15.35 0.24 20.75
C MET A 125 14.57 1.55 20.82
N MET A 126 14.85 2.38 21.82
CA MET A 126 14.14 3.64 22.04
C MET A 126 14.57 4.68 21.00
N TYR A 127 13.76 4.84 19.96
CA TYR A 127 13.97 5.80 18.88
C TYR A 127 12.72 6.63 18.61
N GLU A 128 12.92 7.92 18.33
CA GLU A 128 11.81 8.83 17.98
C GLU A 128 11.10 8.46 16.68
N TYR A 129 11.81 7.75 15.78
CA TYR A 129 11.33 7.31 14.46
C TYR A 129 10.44 6.07 14.51
N VAL A 130 10.27 5.45 15.68
CA VAL A 130 9.62 4.14 15.82
C VAL A 130 8.40 4.23 16.73
N GLU A 131 7.34 3.53 16.35
CA GLU A 131 6.15 3.28 17.16
C GLU A 131 6.00 1.78 17.38
N TYR A 132 6.01 1.35 18.64
CA TYR A 132 5.78 -0.06 19.00
C TYR A 132 4.29 -0.27 19.28
N ILE A 133 3.71 -1.30 18.65
CA ILE A 133 2.28 -1.61 18.74
C ILE A 133 2.10 -3.07 19.10
N ASP A 134 1.35 -3.34 20.15
CA ASP A 134 0.99 -4.71 20.51
C ASP A 134 -0.27 -5.15 19.75
N THR A 135 -0.28 -6.39 19.27
CA THR A 135 -1.41 -6.97 18.52
C THR A 135 -1.50 -8.48 18.75
N GLU A 136 -2.70 -8.93 19.06
CA GLU A 136 -2.98 -10.36 19.28
C GLU A 136 -3.06 -11.15 17.97
N ASP A 137 -3.34 -10.46 16.85
CA ASP A 137 -3.55 -11.09 15.55
C ASP A 137 -2.68 -10.44 14.47
N ILE A 138 -1.71 -11.22 13.97
CA ILE A 138 -0.77 -10.81 12.93
C ILE A 138 -1.45 -10.66 11.56
N GLU A 139 -2.50 -11.44 11.25
CA GLU A 139 -3.22 -11.27 9.99
C GLU A 139 -3.99 -9.94 9.97
N ASN A 140 -4.60 -9.57 11.10
CA ASN A 140 -5.29 -8.28 11.24
C ASN A 140 -4.35 -7.07 11.13
N VAL A 141 -3.08 -7.20 11.50
CA VAL A 141 -2.08 -6.13 11.30
C VAL A 141 -2.01 -5.74 9.84
N TYR A 142 -1.96 -6.73 8.95
CA TYR A 142 -1.81 -6.45 7.53
C TYR A 142 -2.96 -5.60 7.00
N LEU A 143 -4.21 -5.92 7.35
CA LEU A 143 -5.40 -5.15 6.96
C LEU A 143 -5.38 -3.74 7.54
N LYS A 144 -5.04 -3.58 8.82
CA LYS A 144 -4.89 -2.25 9.45
C LYS A 144 -3.83 -1.41 8.75
N GLU A 145 -2.76 -2.07 8.34
CA GLU A 145 -1.66 -1.44 7.66
C GLU A 145 -2.08 -0.97 6.26
N LEU A 146 -3.01 -1.63 5.56
CA LEU A 146 -3.50 -1.12 4.26
C LEU A 146 -4.03 0.32 4.31
N ASP A 147 -4.52 0.76 5.46
CA ASP A 147 -5.08 2.11 5.63
C ASP A 147 -4.06 3.18 6.06
N GLN A 148 -2.76 2.89 6.00
CA GLN A 148 -1.71 3.85 6.37
C GLN A 148 -0.98 4.38 5.15
N ASP A 149 -0.29 5.51 5.32
CA ASP A 149 0.49 6.15 4.25
C ASP A 149 1.87 5.49 4.02
N ILE A 150 2.41 4.82 5.03
CA ILE A 150 3.66 4.04 4.91
C ILE A 150 3.43 2.80 4.04
N GLN A 151 4.38 2.41 3.19
CA GLN A 151 4.21 1.22 2.32
C GLN A 151 4.64 -0.10 2.98
N PHE A 152 5.23 -0.04 4.18
CA PHE A 152 5.75 -1.20 4.90
C PHE A 152 5.57 -1.05 6.41
N TYR A 153 5.72 -2.16 7.12
CA TYR A 153 5.77 -2.22 8.57
C TYR A 153 6.67 -3.38 9.01
N LEU A 154 7.05 -3.41 10.28
CA LEU A 154 7.91 -4.43 10.84
C LEU A 154 7.14 -5.29 11.85
N THR A 155 7.49 -6.56 11.92
CA THR A 155 7.03 -7.48 12.97
C THR A 155 8.23 -8.10 13.66
N ALA A 156 8.15 -8.24 14.98
CA ALA A 156 9.18 -8.93 15.75
C ALA A 156 9.41 -10.35 15.21
N TYR A 157 10.67 -10.76 15.16
CA TYR A 157 11.05 -12.13 14.83
C TYR A 157 11.99 -12.70 15.88
N ASN A 158 13.03 -11.96 16.26
CA ASN A 158 13.86 -12.21 17.44
C ASN A 158 14.70 -10.97 17.80
N ILE A 159 15.51 -11.12 18.85
CA ILE A 159 16.36 -10.06 19.41
C ILE A 159 17.26 -9.33 18.41
N GLU A 160 17.73 -9.99 17.34
CA GLU A 160 18.67 -9.39 16.38
C GLU A 160 18.00 -9.00 15.05
N SER A 161 16.72 -9.33 14.87
CA SER A 161 16.08 -9.15 13.56
C SER A 161 14.57 -9.02 13.63
N VAL A 162 14.08 -8.20 12.72
CA VAL A 162 12.66 -8.04 12.43
C VAL A 162 12.35 -8.62 11.06
N VAL A 163 11.07 -8.85 10.85
CA VAL A 163 10.53 -9.18 9.54
C VAL A 163 9.86 -7.92 8.98
N LEU A 164 10.32 -7.48 7.81
CA LEU A 164 9.68 -6.43 7.05
C LEU A 164 8.55 -7.03 6.21
N ARG A 165 7.39 -6.40 6.32
CA ARG A 165 6.17 -6.68 5.55
C ARG A 165 5.84 -5.47 4.69
N THR A 166 5.38 -5.72 3.47
CA THR A 166 5.04 -4.66 2.50
C THR A 166 3.59 -4.80 2.04
N LYS A 167 2.93 -3.67 1.83
CA LYS A 167 1.56 -3.57 1.28
C LYS A 167 1.56 -3.74 -0.24
N CYS A 168 2.73 -3.71 -0.88
CA CYS A 168 2.86 -3.73 -2.33
C CYS A 168 3.01 -5.14 -2.94
N LYS A 169 3.22 -6.18 -2.13
CA LYS A 169 3.46 -7.55 -2.63
C LYS A 169 2.33 -8.50 -2.27
N SER A 170 2.31 -9.01 -1.04
CA SER A 170 1.23 -9.86 -0.55
C SER A 170 1.27 -9.95 0.98
N LYS A 171 0.18 -10.38 1.61
CA LYS A 171 0.11 -10.59 3.07
C LYS A 171 1.14 -11.60 3.60
N HIS A 172 1.63 -12.48 2.73
CA HIS A 172 2.62 -13.50 3.07
C HIS A 172 4.05 -13.11 2.67
N TRP A 173 4.23 -12.03 1.90
CA TRP A 173 5.55 -11.56 1.52
C TRP A 173 6.25 -10.98 2.74
N ILE A 174 7.45 -11.50 3.01
CA ILE A 174 8.27 -11.12 4.13
C ILE A 174 9.74 -11.12 3.73
N ILE A 175 10.51 -10.18 4.28
CA ILE A 175 11.97 -10.23 4.25
C ILE A 175 12.51 -10.05 5.66
N ARG A 176 13.43 -10.92 6.06
CA ARG A 176 14.10 -10.82 7.35
C ARG A 176 15.28 -9.85 7.23
N ILE A 177 15.28 -8.83 8.09
CA ILE A 177 16.31 -7.79 8.11
C ILE A 177 16.90 -7.64 9.52
N GLU A 178 18.14 -7.20 9.58
CA GLU A 178 18.84 -6.87 10.82
C GLU A 178 18.11 -5.74 11.56
N TRP A 179 17.95 -5.88 12.88
CA TRP A 179 17.35 -4.85 13.73
C TRP A 179 18.45 -3.98 14.35
N SER A 180 18.75 -2.83 13.74
CA SER A 180 19.79 -1.91 14.21
C SER A 180 19.51 -0.44 13.90
N ASP A 181 20.14 0.48 14.63
CA ASP A 181 19.97 1.94 14.50
C ASP A 181 20.17 2.43 13.06
N LYS A 182 21.17 1.85 12.38
CA LYS A 182 21.49 2.19 10.99
C LYS A 182 20.34 1.82 10.06
N MET A 183 19.71 0.67 10.28
CA MET A 183 18.57 0.22 9.51
C MET A 183 17.35 1.11 9.75
N ILE A 184 17.06 1.44 11.02
CA ILE A 184 15.92 2.31 11.39
C ILE A 184 16.00 3.65 10.69
N LYS A 185 17.17 4.31 10.74
CA LYS A 185 17.38 5.62 10.10
C LYS A 185 17.18 5.56 8.60
N GLU A 186 17.75 4.56 7.93
CA GLU A 186 17.67 4.44 6.48
C GLU A 186 16.24 4.11 5.99
N LEU A 187 15.49 3.29 6.72
CA LEU A 187 14.07 3.07 6.43
C LEU A 187 13.23 4.32 6.68
N TYR A 188 13.51 5.09 7.73
CA TYR A 188 12.74 6.29 8.05
C TYR A 188 12.93 7.39 7.00
N GLU A 189 14.16 7.57 6.50
CA GLU A 189 14.46 8.52 5.43
C GLU A 189 13.82 8.12 4.08
N ASN A 190 13.53 6.83 3.88
CA ASN A 190 12.96 6.29 2.65
C ASN A 190 11.51 5.82 2.86
N LYS A 191 10.57 6.77 2.75
CA LYS A 191 9.14 6.54 3.00
C LYS A 191 8.47 5.57 2.01
N GLU A 192 9.08 5.37 0.86
CA GLU A 192 8.62 4.40 -0.15
C GLU A 192 9.33 3.06 0.01
N PHE A 193 8.58 1.98 -0.25
CA PHE A 193 9.16 0.64 -0.21
C PHE A 193 10.23 0.50 -1.31
N ASN A 194 11.48 0.29 -0.89
CA ASN A 194 12.60 0.07 -1.80
C ASN A 194 13.30 -1.27 -1.47
N LEU A 195 13.18 -2.22 -2.39
CA LEU A 195 13.76 -3.56 -2.22
C LEU A 195 15.28 -3.52 -2.02
N LYS A 196 16.01 -2.59 -2.67
CA LYS A 196 17.47 -2.49 -2.57
C LYS A 196 17.93 -2.14 -1.15
N ILE A 197 17.20 -1.26 -0.47
CA ILE A 197 17.47 -0.91 0.94
C ILE A 197 17.22 -2.14 1.82
N CYS A 198 16.14 -2.88 1.56
CA CYS A 198 15.84 -4.10 2.30
C CYS A 198 16.91 -5.18 2.11
N GLU A 199 17.43 -5.34 0.89
CA GLU A 199 18.50 -6.30 0.57
C GLU A 199 19.82 -5.97 1.28
N LYS A 200 20.13 -4.69 1.47
CA LYS A 200 21.31 -4.21 2.19
C LYS A 200 21.35 -4.69 3.65
N PHE A 201 20.19 -4.69 4.32
CA PHE A 201 20.04 -5.12 5.72
C PHE A 201 19.54 -6.55 5.85
N ARG A 202 19.38 -7.27 4.74
CA ARG A 202 18.94 -8.65 4.77
C ARG A 202 19.89 -9.45 5.65
N VAL A 203 19.32 -10.24 6.56
CA VAL A 203 20.12 -11.17 7.36
C VAL A 203 20.68 -12.23 6.40
N ASN A 204 21.91 -12.00 5.93
CA ASN A 204 22.64 -12.97 5.15
C ASN A 204 22.94 -14.15 6.08
N ARG A 205 22.13 -15.21 5.99
CA ARG A 205 22.57 -16.53 6.44
C ARG A 205 23.74 -16.90 5.54
N LYS A 206 24.95 -16.41 5.83
CA LYS A 206 26.15 -17.21 5.56
C LYS A 206 25.82 -18.56 6.18
N ARG A 207 25.69 -19.60 5.36
CA ARG A 207 25.65 -20.98 5.83
C ARG A 207 26.79 -21.10 6.84
N ARG A 208 26.48 -21.13 8.14
CA ARG A 208 27.40 -21.74 9.09
C ARG A 208 27.33 -23.21 8.73
N CYS A 209 28.28 -23.65 7.91
CA CYS A 209 28.67 -25.05 7.93
C CYS A 209 29.04 -25.33 9.39
N ILE A 210 28.21 -26.11 10.06
CA ILE A 210 28.62 -26.86 11.25
C ILE A 210 29.40 -28.06 10.70
#